data_AF-Q7VE93-F1
#
_entry.id   AF-Q7VE93-F1
#
_cell.length_a   1.000
_cell.length_b   1.000
_cell.length_c   1.000
_cell.angle_alpha   90.00
_cell.angle_beta   90.00
_cell.angle_gamma   90.00
#
_symmetry.space_group_name_H-M   'P 1'
#
loop_
_entity.id
_entity.type
_entity.pdbx_description
1 polymer ?
#
loop_
_entity_poly.entity_id
_entity_poly.type
_entity_poly.pdbx_seq_one_letter_code
_entity_poly.pdbx_strand_id
1 'polypeptide(L)'
;MGTNRLKSRRRQDQGSKLARIFIAILGTIGVIDTGSITLERWGWINSLSCPGGLEGCDKVLKSAWGTIFAINGFEIPLSFVGFLSYLAILFLAIIPFSPLESGKKIDLSRNTWWGLFIISTCMTIFSFVLMGIMVMKIQAFCFFCILSAVISSLILILTIIGGGWEEKRDLLFRGLLITIVVLLGGLIWSSSVDPNKKETLIIDSNLGPIIENKSSLAAIELANHLKEKNIILYSAYWCPHCHDQKEMFGKEAASNLISIECAIDGNNSKPELCESKGITGFPSWEIKGKIESGVKSLDQLAELSEYKGSRDF
;
A
#
# COMPACT_ATOMS: atom_id res chain seq x y z
N MET A 1 8.06 -49.42 50.69
CA MET A 1 7.58 -49.67 49.31
C MET A 1 7.24 -48.35 48.66
N GLY A 2 8.20 -47.75 47.94
CA GLY A 2 7.98 -46.53 47.18
C GLY A 2 7.43 -46.88 45.80
N THR A 3 6.12 -46.67 45.59
CA THR A 3 5.51 -46.84 44.27
C THR A 3 5.78 -45.60 43.42
N ASN A 4 6.96 -45.56 42.79
CA ASN A 4 7.21 -44.73 41.62
C ASN A 4 6.39 -45.27 40.44
N ARG A 5 5.11 -44.92 40.35
CA ARG A 5 4.31 -45.19 39.14
C ARG A 5 4.54 -44.07 38.12
N LEU A 6 5.55 -44.32 37.29
CA LEU A 6 5.67 -43.96 35.88
C LEU A 6 4.75 -42.82 35.42
N LYS A 7 5.28 -41.60 35.46
CA LYS A 7 4.79 -40.47 34.66
C LYS A 7 4.89 -40.92 33.20
N SER A 8 3.74 -41.31 32.63
CA SER A 8 3.56 -41.67 31.23
C SER A 8 4.38 -40.70 30.37
N ARG A 9 5.42 -41.24 29.75
CA ARG A 9 6.26 -40.56 28.75
C ARG A 9 5.35 -40.35 27.53
N ARG A 10 4.49 -39.33 27.62
CA ARG A 10 3.55 -38.88 26.59
C ARG A 10 4.37 -38.77 25.30
N ARG A 11 4.05 -39.63 24.33
CA ARG A 11 4.70 -39.76 23.02
C ARG A 11 4.74 -38.37 22.40
N GLN A 12 5.90 -37.69 22.44
CA GLN A 12 6.11 -36.40 21.79
C GLN A 12 6.07 -36.65 20.28
N ASP A 13 4.91 -36.45 19.68
CA ASP A 13 4.69 -36.68 18.26
C ASP A 13 5.41 -35.56 17.47
N GLN A 14 6.33 -35.94 16.59
CA GLN A 14 7.19 -34.98 15.87
C GLN A 14 6.44 -34.23 14.75
N GLY A 15 5.13 -34.46 14.64
CA GLY A 15 4.27 -34.00 13.56
C GLY A 15 4.49 -34.77 12.26
N SER A 16 3.59 -34.57 11.30
CA SER A 16 3.56 -35.29 10.03
C SER A 16 4.67 -34.80 9.08
N LYS A 17 5.56 -35.72 8.70
CA LYS A 17 6.59 -35.46 7.67
C LYS A 17 5.97 -35.14 6.31
N LEU A 18 4.89 -35.83 5.96
CA LEU A 18 4.16 -35.63 4.71
C LEU A 18 3.59 -34.20 4.63
N ALA A 19 3.01 -33.71 5.73
CA ALA A 19 2.51 -32.34 5.80
C ALA A 19 3.62 -31.31 5.57
N ARG A 20 4.82 -31.51 6.13
CA ARG A 20 5.98 -30.63 5.90
C ARG A 20 6.42 -30.61 4.42
N ILE A 21 6.39 -31.75 3.74
CA ILE A 21 6.72 -31.83 2.31
C ILE A 21 5.70 -31.01 1.50
N PHE A 22 4.41 -31.17 1.76
CA PHE A 22 3.38 -30.37 1.08
C PHE A 22 3.50 -28.88 1.40
N ILE A 23 3.77 -28.51 2.65
CA ILE A 23 4.02 -27.11 3.04
C ILE A 23 5.24 -26.55 2.31
N ALA A 24 6.32 -27.32 2.17
CA ALA A 24 7.50 -26.90 1.42
C ALA A 24 7.18 -26.67 -0.07
N ILE A 25 6.43 -27.58 -0.71
CA ILE A 25 5.99 -27.43 -2.11
C ILE A 25 5.16 -26.16 -2.28
N LEU A 26 4.15 -25.96 -1.42
CA LEU A 26 3.30 -24.77 -1.43
C LEU A 26 4.10 -23.48 -1.16
N GLY A 27 5.05 -23.54 -0.23
CA GLY A 27 5.97 -22.44 0.07
C GLY A 27 6.83 -22.07 -1.13
N THR A 28 7.37 -23.05 -1.87
CA THR A 28 8.12 -22.80 -3.10
C THR A 28 7.27 -22.13 -4.17
N ILE A 29 6.03 -22.57 -4.37
CA ILE A 29 5.09 -21.92 -5.31
C ILE A 29 4.85 -20.47 -4.88
N GLY A 30 4.60 -20.22 -3.60
CA GLY A 30 4.40 -18.87 -3.07
C GLY A 30 5.63 -17.96 -3.22
N VAL A 31 6.85 -18.50 -3.06
CA VAL A 31 8.12 -17.78 -3.31
C VAL A 31 8.23 -17.36 -4.79
N ILE A 32 7.90 -18.27 -5.72
CA ILE A 32 7.95 -17.97 -7.16
C ILE A 32 6.91 -16.91 -7.52
N ASP A 33 5.68 -17.07 -7.03
CA ASP A 33 4.57 -16.15 -7.26
C ASP A 33 4.90 -14.74 -6.79
N THR A 34 5.11 -14.56 -5.48
CA THR A 34 5.39 -13.25 -4.87
C THR A 34 6.75 -12.68 -5.27
N GLY A 35 7.73 -13.52 -5.55
CA GLY A 35 9.03 -13.13 -6.08
C GLY A 35 8.92 -12.52 -7.47
N SER A 36 8.17 -13.16 -8.37
CA SER A 36 7.97 -12.66 -9.73
C SER A 36 7.32 -11.26 -9.74
N ILE A 37 6.28 -11.06 -8.94
CA ILE A 37 5.59 -9.76 -8.80
C ILE A 37 6.54 -8.69 -8.26
N THR A 38 7.39 -9.04 -7.29
CA THR A 38 8.36 -8.11 -6.72
C THR A 38 9.41 -7.68 -7.77
N LEU A 39 9.88 -8.63 -8.57
CA LEU A 39 10.84 -8.37 -9.66
C LEU A 39 10.23 -7.49 -10.75
N GLU A 40 8.96 -7.73 -11.10
CA GLU A 40 8.22 -6.88 -12.04
C GLU A 40 8.12 -5.45 -11.50
N ARG A 41 7.80 -5.30 -10.21
CA ARG A 41 7.63 -3.96 -9.62
C ARG A 41 8.93 -3.17 -9.53
N TRP A 42 10.07 -3.84 -9.43
CA TRP A 42 11.41 -3.23 -9.56
C TRP A 42 11.89 -3.07 -11.01
N GLY A 43 11.09 -3.47 -12.00
CA GLY A 43 11.40 -3.31 -13.43
C GLY A 43 12.47 -4.29 -13.94
N TRP A 44 12.73 -5.39 -13.21
CA TRP A 44 13.73 -6.38 -13.62
C TRP A 44 13.20 -7.39 -14.64
N ILE A 45 11.87 -7.55 -14.72
CA ILE A 45 11.20 -8.42 -15.69
C ILE A 45 10.04 -7.66 -16.36
N ASN A 46 9.72 -8.05 -17.60
CA ASN A 46 8.61 -7.48 -18.36
C ASN A 46 7.25 -7.89 -17.76
N SER A 47 6.19 -7.17 -18.17
CA SER A 47 4.85 -7.28 -17.58
C SER A 47 4.38 -8.73 -17.43
N LEU A 48 3.94 -9.07 -16.21
CA LEU A 48 3.39 -10.38 -15.93
C LEU A 48 2.06 -10.52 -16.68
N SER A 49 1.95 -11.55 -17.51
CA SER A 49 0.70 -11.87 -18.20
C SER A 49 -0.30 -12.40 -17.19
N CYS A 50 -1.22 -11.54 -16.72
CA CYS A 50 -2.24 -11.99 -15.79
C CYS A 50 -3.23 -12.95 -16.47
N PRO A 51 -3.36 -14.20 -15.98
CA PRO A 51 -4.30 -15.15 -16.57
C PRO A 51 -5.72 -14.61 -16.41
N GLY A 52 -6.41 -14.33 -17.52
CA GLY A 52 -7.78 -13.82 -17.52
C GLY A 52 -8.01 -12.47 -18.22
N GLY A 53 -6.97 -11.83 -18.79
CA GLY A 53 -7.13 -10.79 -19.82
C GLY A 53 -7.78 -9.47 -19.38
N LEU A 54 -7.91 -9.23 -18.08
CA LEU A 54 -8.37 -7.95 -17.53
C LEU A 54 -7.20 -7.31 -16.79
N GLU A 55 -6.96 -6.01 -17.02
CA GLU A 55 -5.95 -5.15 -16.39
C GLU A 55 -6.12 -5.02 -14.84
N GLY A 56 -6.91 -5.89 -14.21
CA GLY A 56 -7.26 -5.86 -12.81
C GLY A 56 -6.08 -6.12 -11.88
N CYS A 57 -5.15 -7.02 -12.24
CA CYS A 57 -3.95 -7.26 -11.44
C CYS A 57 -3.07 -6.01 -11.35
N ASP A 58 -2.84 -5.33 -12.47
CA ASP A 58 -2.08 -4.08 -12.52
C ASP A 58 -2.74 -2.99 -11.67
N LYS A 59 -4.08 -2.86 -11.77
CA LYS A 59 -4.85 -1.92 -10.95
C LYS A 59 -4.70 -2.21 -9.45
N VAL A 60 -4.71 -3.48 -9.05
CA VAL A 60 -4.55 -3.89 -7.64
C VAL A 60 -3.11 -3.66 -7.16
N LEU A 61 -2.11 -4.09 -7.94
CA LEU A 61 -0.69 -4.04 -7.58
C LEU A 61 -0.12 -2.61 -7.57
N LYS A 62 -0.67 -1.70 -8.38
CA LYS A 62 -0.31 -0.28 -8.40
C LYS A 62 -1.20 0.59 -7.49
N SER A 63 -2.18 0.00 -6.81
CA SER A 63 -3.03 0.73 -5.85
C SER A 63 -2.25 1.17 -4.60
N ALA A 64 -2.86 2.05 -3.78
CA ALA A 64 -2.29 2.48 -2.50
C ALA A 64 -2.03 1.33 -1.52
N TRP A 65 -2.70 0.19 -1.68
CA TRP A 65 -2.49 -1.02 -0.89
C TRP A 65 -1.39 -1.94 -1.46
N GLY A 66 -0.86 -1.64 -2.65
CA GLY A 66 0.22 -2.39 -3.30
C GLY A 66 1.61 -2.12 -2.72
N THR A 67 1.76 -1.05 -1.93
CA THR A 67 3.02 -0.63 -1.30
C THR A 67 2.83 -0.59 0.22
N ILE A 68 3.84 -1.04 0.97
CA ILE A 68 3.73 -1.11 2.44
C ILE A 68 4.43 0.06 3.14
N PHE A 69 5.59 0.49 2.61
CA PHE A 69 6.38 1.62 3.10
C PHE A 69 7.08 2.29 1.91
N ALA A 70 7.13 3.62 1.93
CA ALA A 70 7.97 4.42 1.05
C ALA A 70 9.01 5.12 1.92
N ILE A 71 10.30 4.79 1.75
CA ILE A 71 11.40 5.38 2.51
C ILE A 71 12.35 6.04 1.50
N ASN A 72 12.54 7.36 1.59
CA ASN A 72 13.48 8.12 0.75
C ASN A 72 13.30 7.90 -0.77
N GLY A 73 12.04 7.79 -1.24
CA GLY A 73 11.73 7.53 -2.65
C GLY A 73 11.86 6.07 -3.10
N PHE A 74 12.22 5.14 -2.21
CA PHE A 74 12.18 3.71 -2.47
C PHE A 74 10.86 3.12 -1.97
N GLU A 75 10.00 2.72 -2.91
CA GLU A 75 8.73 2.03 -2.61
C GLU A 75 9.00 0.53 -2.38
N ILE A 76 8.64 0.03 -1.19
CA ILE A 76 8.71 -1.39 -0.88
C ILE A 76 7.37 -2.02 -1.28
N PRO A 77 7.34 -2.90 -2.30
CA PRO A 77 6.13 -3.58 -2.71
C PRO A 77 5.64 -4.51 -1.61
N LEU A 78 4.34 -4.61 -1.41
CA LEU A 78 3.75 -5.56 -0.48
C LEU A 78 4.12 -7.01 -0.82
N SER A 79 4.29 -7.31 -2.11
CA SER A 79 4.74 -8.62 -2.60
C SER A 79 6.10 -9.03 -2.03
N PHE A 80 6.98 -8.08 -1.70
CA PHE A 80 8.28 -8.39 -1.10
C PHE A 80 8.15 -8.96 0.32
N VAL A 81 7.21 -8.43 1.11
CA VAL A 81 6.89 -8.98 2.44
C VAL A 81 6.31 -10.39 2.30
N GLY A 82 5.47 -10.61 1.28
CA GLY A 82 4.96 -11.93 0.92
C GLY A 82 6.08 -12.91 0.59
N PHE A 83 7.04 -12.48 -0.24
CA PHE A 83 8.22 -13.27 -0.62
C PHE A 83 9.05 -13.70 0.58
N LEU A 84 9.39 -12.78 1.48
CA LEU A 84 10.12 -13.10 2.70
C LEU A 84 9.37 -14.08 3.60
N SER A 85 8.03 -13.93 3.68
CA SER A 85 7.18 -14.79 4.50
C SER A 85 7.13 -16.22 3.95
N TYR A 86 6.96 -16.39 2.63
CA TYR A 86 7.00 -17.71 2.00
C TYR A 86 8.40 -18.35 2.07
N LEU A 87 9.47 -17.56 1.97
CA LEU A 87 10.84 -18.04 2.17
C LEU A 87 11.06 -18.56 3.60
N ALA A 88 10.54 -17.85 4.60
CA ALA A 88 10.58 -18.29 5.99
C ALA A 88 9.79 -19.60 6.21
N ILE A 89 8.60 -19.74 5.62
CA ILE A 89 7.83 -20.99 5.65
C ILE A 89 8.64 -22.14 5.03
N LEU A 90 9.22 -21.93 3.85
CA LEU A 90 10.02 -22.94 3.16
C LEU A 90 11.20 -23.39 4.03
N PHE A 91 11.91 -22.44 4.63
CA PHE A 91 13.03 -22.73 5.52
C PHE A 91 12.58 -23.53 6.76
N LEU A 92 11.52 -23.09 7.45
CA LEU A 92 10.98 -23.79 8.63
C LEU A 92 10.43 -25.19 8.31
N ALA A 93 9.95 -25.41 7.08
CA ALA A 93 9.51 -26.72 6.62
C ALA A 93 10.70 -27.68 6.39
N ILE A 94 11.83 -27.17 5.88
CA ILE A 94 13.00 -27.97 5.49
C ILE A 94 13.98 -28.22 6.64
N ILE A 95 14.23 -27.24 7.52
CA ILE A 95 15.23 -27.34 8.61
C ILE A 95 15.18 -28.66 9.39
N PRO A 96 14.02 -29.22 9.78
CA PRO A 96 13.96 -30.44 10.57
C PRO A 96 14.44 -31.71 9.86
N PHE A 97 14.67 -31.66 8.55
CA PHE A 97 15.28 -32.77 7.80
C PHE A 97 16.81 -32.86 7.96
N SER A 98 17.45 -31.85 8.58
CA SER A 98 18.89 -31.85 8.82
C SER A 98 19.35 -32.98 9.77
N PRO A 99 20.58 -33.49 9.60
CA PRO A 99 21.13 -34.58 10.42
C PRO A 99 21.58 -34.06 11.80
N LEU A 100 20.61 -33.70 12.65
CA LEU A 100 20.84 -33.22 14.02
C LEU A 100 20.67 -34.33 15.08
N GLU A 101 21.27 -34.15 16.26
CA GLU A 101 21.14 -35.03 17.43
C GLU A 101 19.68 -35.19 17.89
N SER A 102 19.32 -36.38 18.40
CA SER A 102 17.93 -36.78 18.70
C SER A 102 17.20 -35.87 19.70
N GLY A 103 17.89 -35.33 20.72
CA GLY A 103 17.30 -34.40 21.69
C GLY A 103 16.98 -33.03 21.07
N LYS A 104 17.95 -32.42 20.38
CA LYS A 104 17.78 -31.13 19.70
C LYS A 104 16.76 -31.19 18.56
N LYS A 105 16.60 -32.34 17.89
CA LYS A 105 15.61 -32.55 16.83
C LYS A 105 14.16 -32.35 17.30
N ILE A 106 13.82 -32.79 18.51
CA ILE A 106 12.45 -32.70 19.02
C ILE A 106 12.08 -31.24 19.29
N ASP A 107 12.95 -30.51 19.99
CA ASP A 107 12.73 -29.08 20.28
C ASP A 107 12.71 -28.24 18.99
N LEU A 108 13.60 -28.54 18.04
CA LEU A 108 13.62 -27.89 16.73
C LEU A 108 12.35 -28.15 15.92
N SER A 109 11.85 -29.39 15.90
CA SER A 109 10.59 -29.71 15.21
C SER A 109 9.41 -28.95 15.83
N ARG A 110 9.35 -28.88 17.16
CA ARG A 110 8.30 -28.15 17.88
C ARG A 110 8.35 -26.64 17.59
N ASN A 111 9.53 -26.04 17.67
CA ASN A 111 9.70 -24.60 17.41
C ASN A 111 9.36 -24.26 15.96
N THR A 112 9.77 -25.09 15.01
CA THR A 112 9.45 -24.88 13.58
C THR A 112 7.97 -25.06 13.31
N TRP A 113 7.26 -25.99 13.95
CA TRP A 113 5.80 -26.09 13.84
C TRP A 113 5.08 -24.86 14.38
N TRP A 114 5.50 -24.34 15.54
CA TRP A 114 4.96 -23.09 16.08
C TRP A 114 5.25 -21.89 15.16
N GLY A 115 6.46 -21.81 14.61
CA GLY A 115 6.82 -20.78 13.63
C GLY A 115 5.95 -20.85 12.38
N LEU A 116 5.76 -22.05 11.82
CA LEU A 116 4.86 -22.29 10.68
C LEU A 116 3.44 -21.82 11.00
N PHE A 117 2.91 -22.18 12.17
CA PHE A 117 1.55 -21.82 12.58
C PHE A 117 1.38 -20.30 12.71
N ILE A 118 2.32 -19.62 13.37
CA ILE A 118 2.26 -18.17 13.56
C ILE A 118 2.30 -17.46 12.20
N ILE A 119 3.30 -17.78 11.38
CA ILE A 119 3.48 -17.12 10.07
C ILE A 119 2.29 -17.41 9.15
N SER A 120 1.84 -18.67 9.05
CA SER A 120 0.70 -19.02 8.19
C SER A 120 -0.60 -18.37 8.66
N THR A 121 -0.81 -18.22 9.97
CA THR A 121 -1.98 -17.52 10.52
C THR A 121 -1.93 -16.04 10.14
N CYS A 122 -0.80 -15.37 10.36
CA CYS A 122 -0.62 -13.97 9.96
C CYS A 122 -0.88 -13.76 8.46
N MET A 123 -0.27 -14.58 7.61
CA MET A 123 -0.42 -14.49 6.16
C MET A 123 -1.85 -14.73 5.70
N THR A 124 -2.54 -15.72 6.29
CA THR A 124 -3.93 -16.04 5.93
C THR A 124 -4.84 -14.86 6.27
N ILE A 125 -4.78 -14.36 7.51
CA ILE A 125 -5.64 -13.25 7.96
C ILE A 125 -5.37 -11.99 7.15
N PHE A 126 -4.10 -11.64 6.94
CA PHE A 126 -3.74 -10.49 6.13
C PHE A 126 -4.19 -10.65 4.67
N SER A 127 -4.08 -11.84 4.09
CA SER A 127 -4.61 -12.12 2.74
C SER A 127 -6.13 -11.93 2.67
N PHE A 128 -6.88 -12.34 3.68
CA PHE A 128 -8.32 -12.09 3.74
C PHE A 128 -8.67 -10.59 3.84
N VAL A 129 -7.86 -9.80 4.55
CA VAL A 129 -8.00 -8.32 4.56
C VAL A 129 -7.83 -7.77 3.14
N LEU A 130 -6.77 -8.18 2.42
CA LEU A 130 -6.54 -7.76 1.03
C LEU A 130 -7.66 -8.21 0.08
N MET A 131 -8.16 -9.43 0.23
CA MET A 131 -9.33 -9.92 -0.51
C MET A 131 -10.56 -9.02 -0.28
N GLY A 132 -10.79 -8.61 0.97
CA GLY A 132 -11.87 -7.67 1.31
C GLY A 132 -11.72 -6.31 0.63
N ILE A 133 -10.50 -5.76 0.60
CA ILE A 133 -10.19 -4.48 -0.06
C ILE A 133 -10.43 -4.58 -1.57
N MET A 134 -10.01 -5.67 -2.21
CA MET A 134 -10.23 -5.85 -3.66
C MET A 134 -11.72 -5.81 -4.03
N VAL A 135 -12.57 -6.45 -3.23
CA VAL A 135 -14.02 -6.52 -3.48
C VAL A 135 -14.71 -5.18 -3.15
N MET A 136 -14.35 -4.55 -2.03
CA MET A 136 -15.09 -3.40 -1.51
C MET A 136 -14.58 -2.05 -2.05
N LYS A 137 -13.27 -1.93 -2.30
CA LYS A 137 -12.61 -0.65 -2.60
C LYS A 137 -12.12 -0.56 -4.04
N ILE A 138 -11.39 -1.57 -4.51
CA ILE A 138 -10.70 -1.49 -5.82
C ILE A 138 -11.64 -1.94 -6.97
N GLN A 139 -12.62 -2.82 -6.65
CA GLN A 139 -13.54 -3.43 -7.61
C GLN A 139 -12.81 -4.05 -8.80
N ALA A 140 -11.70 -4.74 -8.52
CA ALA A 140 -10.88 -5.40 -9.52
C ALA A 140 -10.36 -6.73 -8.99
N PHE A 141 -10.16 -7.68 -9.91
CA PHE A 141 -9.70 -9.01 -9.59
C PHE A 141 -8.20 -9.13 -9.87
N CYS A 142 -7.47 -9.70 -8.89
CA CYS A 142 -6.07 -10.08 -9.06
C CYS A 142 -5.91 -11.57 -8.80
N PHE A 143 -5.52 -12.31 -9.85
CA PHE A 143 -5.30 -13.75 -9.77
C PHE A 143 -4.23 -14.12 -8.74
N PHE A 144 -3.13 -13.38 -8.71
CA PHE A 144 -2.02 -13.63 -7.79
C PHE A 144 -2.42 -13.45 -6.31
N CYS A 145 -3.24 -12.43 -6.00
CA CYS A 145 -3.75 -12.24 -4.64
C CYS A 145 -4.65 -13.40 -4.18
N ILE A 146 -5.50 -13.90 -5.08
CA ILE A 146 -6.34 -15.08 -4.82
C ILE A 146 -5.47 -16.33 -4.63
N LEU A 147 -4.49 -16.54 -5.50
CA LEU A 147 -3.57 -17.66 -5.42
C LEU A 147 -2.84 -17.68 -4.07
N SER A 148 -2.29 -16.55 -3.65
CA SER A 148 -1.63 -16.40 -2.35
C SER A 148 -2.59 -16.64 -1.17
N ALA A 149 -3.85 -16.18 -1.25
CA ALA A 149 -4.85 -16.44 -0.21
C ALA A 149 -5.17 -17.94 -0.08
N VAL A 150 -5.27 -18.66 -1.21
CA VAL A 150 -5.49 -20.11 -1.23
C VAL A 150 -4.27 -20.86 -0.68
N ILE A 151 -3.07 -20.53 -1.14
CA ILE A 151 -1.83 -21.18 -0.71
C ILE A 151 -1.62 -21.00 0.80
N SER A 152 -1.73 -19.76 1.31
CA SER A 152 -1.57 -19.47 2.75
C SER A 152 -2.60 -20.21 3.61
N SER A 153 -3.86 -20.26 3.17
CA SER A 153 -4.93 -21.01 3.84
C SER A 153 -4.65 -22.51 3.89
N LEU A 154 -4.18 -23.09 2.77
CA LEU A 154 -3.82 -24.51 2.72
C LEU A 154 -2.63 -24.84 3.64
N ILE A 155 -1.62 -23.98 3.68
CA ILE A 155 -0.48 -24.14 4.60
C ILE A 155 -0.95 -24.09 6.06
N LEU A 156 -1.85 -23.18 6.41
CA LEU A 156 -2.42 -23.10 7.75
C LEU A 156 -3.18 -24.39 8.11
N ILE A 157 -4.03 -24.89 7.21
CA ILE A 157 -4.77 -26.14 7.41
C ILE A 157 -3.81 -27.33 7.62
N LEU A 158 -2.80 -27.47 6.75
CA LEU A 158 -1.79 -28.52 6.88
C LEU A 158 -0.99 -28.39 8.17
N THR A 159 -0.74 -27.17 8.65
CA THR A 159 -0.04 -26.92 9.91
C THR A 159 -0.87 -27.30 11.12
N ILE A 160 -2.16 -26.97 11.13
CA ILE A 160 -3.08 -27.35 12.21
C ILE A 160 -3.22 -28.88 12.29
N ILE A 161 -3.39 -29.55 11.14
CA ILE A 161 -3.59 -31.00 11.10
C ILE A 161 -2.27 -31.77 11.33
N GLY A 162 -1.16 -31.27 10.78
CA GLY A 162 0.13 -31.96 10.76
C GLY A 162 1.01 -31.72 11.99
N GLY A 163 0.77 -30.68 12.79
CA GLY A 163 1.72 -30.20 13.80
C GLY A 163 1.92 -31.04 15.06
N GLY A 164 1.09 -32.05 15.32
CA GLY A 164 1.24 -32.92 16.51
C GLY A 164 1.12 -32.17 17.84
N TRP A 165 0.18 -31.22 17.93
CA TRP A 165 0.05 -30.26 19.04
C TRP A 165 -0.20 -30.92 20.40
N GLU A 166 0.60 -30.54 21.41
CA GLU A 166 0.50 -31.07 22.78
C GLU A 166 -0.88 -30.77 23.42
N GLU A 167 -1.38 -29.54 23.24
CA GLU A 167 -2.70 -29.11 23.72
C GLU A 167 -3.42 -28.25 22.67
N LYS A 168 -4.60 -28.71 22.22
CA LYS A 168 -5.42 -27.96 21.25
C LYS A 168 -5.88 -26.60 21.78
N ARG A 169 -6.01 -26.46 23.11
CA ARG A 169 -6.39 -25.20 23.76
C ARG A 169 -5.35 -24.10 23.53
N ASP A 170 -4.07 -24.42 23.64
CA ASP A 170 -2.99 -23.44 23.44
C ASP A 170 -2.93 -22.98 21.99
N LEU A 171 -3.16 -23.91 21.05
CA LEU A 171 -3.27 -23.59 19.63
C LEU A 171 -4.43 -22.62 19.36
N LEU A 172 -5.61 -22.89 19.92
CA LEU A 172 -6.79 -22.03 19.76
C LEU A 172 -6.57 -20.66 20.39
N PHE A 173 -6.06 -20.59 21.62
CA PHE A 173 -5.85 -19.33 22.34
C PHE A 173 -4.83 -18.44 21.63
N ARG A 174 -3.66 -19.00 21.27
CA ARG A 174 -2.63 -18.24 20.54
C ARG A 174 -3.09 -17.87 19.14
N GLY A 175 -3.78 -18.78 18.44
CA GLY A 175 -4.34 -18.50 17.13
C GLY A 175 -5.35 -17.35 17.14
N LEU A 176 -6.24 -17.32 18.14
CA LEU A 176 -7.20 -16.24 18.34
C LEU A 176 -6.51 -14.90 18.60
N LEU A 177 -5.52 -14.88 19.49
CA LEU A 177 -4.77 -13.67 19.81
C LEU A 177 -4.06 -13.11 18.57
N ILE A 178 -3.34 -13.96 17.84
CA ILE A 178 -2.65 -13.57 16.60
C ILE A 178 -3.65 -13.06 15.56
N THR A 179 -4.78 -13.74 15.42
CA THR A 179 -5.83 -13.34 14.48
C THR A 179 -6.35 -11.94 14.80
N ILE A 180 -6.67 -11.65 16.06
CA ILE A 180 -7.15 -10.32 16.48
C ILE A 180 -6.08 -9.27 16.21
N VAL A 181 -4.83 -9.51 16.61
CA VAL A 181 -3.73 -8.55 16.42
C VAL A 181 -3.50 -8.25 14.95
N VAL A 182 -3.42 -9.28 14.11
CA VAL A 182 -3.17 -9.12 12.67
C VAL A 182 -4.37 -8.51 11.95
N LEU A 183 -5.60 -8.88 12.32
CA LEU A 183 -6.80 -8.32 11.74
C LEU A 183 -6.90 -6.82 12.05
N LEU A 184 -6.75 -6.44 13.32
CA LEU A 184 -6.77 -5.03 13.72
C LEU A 184 -5.62 -4.26 13.08
N GLY A 185 -4.40 -4.79 13.12
CA GLY A 185 -3.24 -4.17 12.48
C GLY A 185 -3.42 -3.99 10.97
N GLY A 186 -3.92 -5.01 10.29
CA GLY A 186 -4.20 -4.99 8.85
C GLY A 186 -5.30 -3.99 8.48
N LEU A 187 -6.38 -3.90 9.27
CA LEU A 187 -7.45 -2.92 9.06
C LEU A 187 -7.00 -1.48 9.35
N ILE A 188 -6.20 -1.28 10.42
CA ILE A 188 -5.63 0.03 10.75
C ILE A 188 -4.70 0.48 9.62
N TRP A 189 -3.78 -0.38 9.19
CA TRP A 189 -2.88 -0.11 8.07
C TRP A 189 -3.67 0.18 6.79
N SER A 190 -4.61 -0.69 6.42
CA SER A 190 -5.50 -0.52 5.26
C SER A 190 -6.25 0.81 5.28
N SER A 191 -6.72 1.24 6.46
CA SER A 191 -7.41 2.51 6.61
C SER A 191 -6.45 3.69 6.55
N SER A 192 -5.20 3.52 6.99
CA SER A 192 -4.20 4.59 6.95
C SER A 192 -3.73 4.91 5.54
N VAL A 193 -3.70 3.91 4.65
CA VAL A 193 -3.30 4.05 3.25
C VAL A 193 -4.47 4.32 2.30
N ASP A 194 -5.72 4.26 2.78
CA ASP A 194 -6.91 4.50 1.94
C ASP A 194 -6.96 5.98 1.50
N PRO A 195 -6.86 6.29 0.18
CA PRO A 195 -6.89 7.66 -0.30
C PRO A 195 -8.20 8.38 0.04
N ASN A 196 -9.34 7.65 0.14
CA ASN A 196 -10.63 8.25 0.48
C ASN A 196 -10.67 8.79 1.92
N LYS A 197 -9.78 8.32 2.81
CA LYS A 197 -9.68 8.83 4.18
C LYS A 197 -9.05 10.23 4.23
N LYS A 198 -8.16 10.55 3.30
CA LYS A 198 -7.66 11.94 3.15
C LYS A 198 -8.79 12.88 2.72
N GLU A 199 -9.71 12.39 1.90
CA GLU A 199 -10.95 13.08 1.50
C GLU A 199 -11.90 13.30 2.69
N THR A 200 -12.00 12.35 3.63
CA THR A 200 -12.92 12.47 4.78
C THR A 200 -12.41 13.40 5.90
N LEU A 201 -11.14 13.80 5.89
CA LEU A 201 -10.64 14.87 6.77
C LEU A 201 -10.86 16.28 6.18
N ILE A 202 -11.33 16.35 4.94
CA ILE A 202 -11.73 17.56 4.22
C ILE A 202 -13.27 17.58 4.16
N ILE A 203 -13.94 17.43 5.30
CA ILE A 203 -15.36 17.81 5.41
C ILE A 203 -15.41 19.30 5.71
N ASP A 204 -14.94 20.08 4.75
CA ASP A 204 -15.44 21.41 4.48
C ASP A 204 -15.60 21.42 2.95
N SER A 205 -16.75 20.90 2.51
CA SER A 205 -17.00 20.17 1.25
C SER A 205 -16.71 20.93 -0.05
N ASN A 206 -16.23 22.17 0.04
CA ASN A 206 -16.03 23.08 -1.07
C ASN A 206 -14.60 23.66 -1.07
N LEU A 207 -13.71 23.15 -0.21
CA LEU A 207 -12.30 23.53 -0.11
C LEU A 207 -11.44 22.36 -0.62
N GLY A 208 -10.56 22.66 -1.58
CA GLY A 208 -9.69 21.65 -2.20
C GLY A 208 -8.65 21.07 -1.23
N PRO A 209 -7.88 20.06 -1.67
CA PRO A 209 -6.84 19.45 -0.86
C PRO A 209 -5.85 20.48 -0.28
N ILE A 210 -5.45 20.27 0.98
CA ILE A 210 -4.52 21.16 1.69
C ILE A 210 -3.16 21.10 1.02
N ILE A 211 -2.53 22.26 0.83
CA ILE A 211 -1.17 22.38 0.30
C ILE A 211 -0.17 22.01 1.40
N GLU A 212 0.62 20.95 1.18
CA GLU A 212 1.58 20.38 2.13
C GLU A 212 2.96 21.04 2.00
N ASN A 213 3.40 21.42 0.80
CA ASN A 213 4.73 21.99 0.59
C ASN A 213 4.89 23.37 1.23
N LYS A 214 6.10 23.64 1.76
CA LYS A 214 6.50 24.99 2.19
C LYS A 214 6.96 25.79 0.98
N SER A 215 6.58 27.07 0.94
CA SER A 215 7.04 27.97 -0.11
C SER A 215 8.50 28.39 0.10
N SER A 216 9.27 28.44 -0.97
CA SER A 216 10.55 29.14 -0.99
C SER A 216 10.34 30.65 -1.05
N LEU A 217 11.37 31.43 -0.71
CA LEU A 217 11.32 32.89 -0.83
C LEU A 217 11.08 33.31 -2.29
N ALA A 218 11.73 32.65 -3.26
CA ALA A 218 11.54 32.93 -4.68
C ALA A 218 10.09 32.64 -5.14
N ALA A 219 9.47 31.55 -4.65
CA ALA A 219 8.08 31.24 -4.97
C ALA A 219 7.10 32.30 -4.41
N ILE A 220 7.34 32.79 -3.19
CA ILE A 220 6.53 33.87 -2.58
C ILE A 220 6.65 35.16 -3.39
N GLU A 221 7.87 35.56 -3.75
CA GLU A 221 8.11 36.75 -4.57
C GLU A 221 7.49 36.64 -5.97
N LEU A 222 7.59 35.46 -6.61
CA LEU A 222 6.94 35.21 -7.90
C LEU A 222 5.42 35.32 -7.77
N ALA A 223 4.81 34.69 -6.76
CA ALA A 223 3.36 34.76 -6.56
C ALA A 223 2.87 36.20 -6.33
N ASN A 224 3.63 37.01 -5.59
CA ASN A 224 3.35 38.42 -5.40
C ASN A 224 3.44 39.20 -6.73
N HIS A 225 4.48 38.96 -7.53
CA HIS A 225 4.60 39.57 -8.86
C HIS A 225 3.44 39.19 -9.78
N LEU A 226 3.02 37.91 -9.79
CA LEU A 226 1.87 37.45 -10.58
C LEU A 226 0.58 38.19 -10.14
N LYS A 227 0.39 38.36 -8.84
CA LYS A 227 -0.72 39.13 -8.27
C LYS A 227 -0.68 40.60 -8.71
N GLU A 228 0.47 41.25 -8.62
CA GLU A 228 0.67 42.65 -9.06
C GLU A 228 0.40 42.83 -10.56
N LYS A 229 0.76 41.83 -11.37
CA LYS A 229 0.49 41.82 -12.82
C LYS A 229 -0.95 41.43 -13.17
N ASN A 230 -1.83 41.20 -12.19
CA ASN A 230 -3.18 40.71 -12.37
C ASN A 230 -3.24 39.42 -13.22
N ILE A 231 -2.28 38.52 -13.01
CA ILE A 231 -2.29 37.19 -13.63
C ILE A 231 -3.19 36.29 -12.81
N ILE A 232 -4.17 35.69 -13.48
CA ILE A 232 -5.27 34.96 -12.82
C ILE A 232 -5.10 33.46 -13.07
N LEU A 233 -5.25 32.67 -12.01
CA LEU A 233 -5.35 31.21 -12.07
C LEU A 233 -6.82 30.80 -12.01
N TYR A 234 -7.33 30.18 -13.06
CA TYR A 234 -8.62 29.49 -13.07
C TYR A 234 -8.42 28.04 -12.63
N SER A 235 -9.09 27.67 -11.54
CA SER A 235 -8.90 26.40 -10.84
C SER A 235 -10.26 25.79 -10.49
N ALA A 236 -10.28 24.47 -10.27
CA ALA A 236 -11.37 23.81 -9.57
C ALA A 236 -10.85 23.19 -8.27
N TYR A 237 -11.63 23.21 -7.19
CA TYR A 237 -11.16 22.70 -5.89
C TYR A 237 -10.83 21.20 -5.92
N TRP A 238 -11.59 20.41 -6.70
CA TRP A 238 -11.43 18.97 -6.88
C TRP A 238 -10.37 18.59 -7.93
N CYS A 239 -9.79 19.57 -8.64
CA CYS A 239 -8.90 19.31 -9.76
C CYS A 239 -7.49 18.93 -9.28
N PRO A 240 -7.01 17.70 -9.55
CA PRO A 240 -5.71 17.24 -9.07
C PRO A 240 -4.55 18.06 -9.66
N HIS A 241 -4.59 18.39 -10.94
CA HIS A 241 -3.57 19.23 -11.58
C HIS A 241 -3.55 20.67 -11.06
N CYS A 242 -4.67 21.16 -10.55
CA CYS A 242 -4.77 22.46 -9.92
C CYS A 242 -4.13 22.45 -8.53
N HIS A 243 -4.28 21.33 -7.81
CA HIS A 243 -3.56 21.08 -6.59
C HIS A 243 -2.05 20.95 -6.87
N ASP A 244 -1.63 20.17 -7.87
CA ASP A 244 -0.21 20.07 -8.29
C ASP A 244 0.39 21.45 -8.59
N GLN A 245 -0.33 22.30 -9.33
CA GLN A 245 0.10 23.66 -9.64
C GLN A 245 0.32 24.50 -8.38
N LYS A 246 -0.57 24.38 -7.38
CA LYS A 246 -0.48 25.11 -6.10
C LYS A 246 0.61 24.54 -5.19
N GLU A 247 0.84 23.22 -5.23
CA GLU A 247 1.95 22.55 -4.52
C GLU A 247 3.32 23.00 -5.00
N MET A 248 3.48 23.32 -6.29
CA MET A 248 4.73 23.90 -6.81
C MET A 248 5.06 25.25 -6.16
N PHE A 249 4.05 26.07 -5.87
CA PHE A 249 4.23 27.32 -5.14
C PHE A 249 4.42 27.11 -3.63
N GLY A 250 3.82 26.05 -3.08
CA GLY A 250 3.74 25.82 -1.64
C GLY A 250 2.71 26.73 -0.97
N LYS A 251 2.48 26.46 0.32
CA LYS A 251 1.34 26.97 1.09
C LYS A 251 1.22 28.50 1.13
N GLU A 252 2.32 29.22 1.34
CA GLU A 252 2.30 30.68 1.52
C GLU A 252 2.14 31.38 0.16
N ALA A 253 3.00 31.04 -0.80
CA ALA A 253 2.96 31.65 -2.13
C ALA A 253 1.64 31.36 -2.86
N ALA A 254 1.11 30.14 -2.77
CA ALA A 254 -0.17 29.81 -3.39
C ALA A 254 -1.34 30.63 -2.82
N SER A 255 -1.28 31.02 -1.54
CA SER A 255 -2.29 31.90 -0.92
C SER A 255 -2.23 33.35 -1.42
N ASN A 256 -1.11 33.75 -2.02
CA ASN A 256 -0.94 35.08 -2.60
C ASN A 256 -1.48 35.18 -4.04
N LEU A 257 -1.70 34.05 -4.73
CA LEU A 257 -2.19 34.03 -6.10
C LEU A 257 -3.63 34.56 -6.21
N ILE A 258 -3.95 35.16 -7.36
CA ILE A 258 -5.34 35.46 -7.74
C ILE A 258 -5.95 34.20 -8.33
N SER A 259 -6.47 33.33 -7.47
CA SER A 259 -7.16 32.09 -7.88
C SER A 259 -8.67 32.32 -7.97
N ILE A 260 -9.27 31.99 -9.11
CA ILE A 260 -10.72 31.96 -9.32
C ILE A 260 -11.17 30.50 -9.31
N GLU A 261 -12.12 30.20 -8.42
CA GLU A 261 -12.75 28.89 -8.30
C GLU A 261 -13.87 28.76 -9.35
N CYS A 262 -13.76 27.76 -10.22
CA CYS A 262 -14.67 27.55 -11.34
C CYS A 262 -15.66 26.39 -11.13
N ALA A 263 -15.48 25.54 -10.10
CA ALA A 263 -16.42 24.48 -9.81
C ALA A 263 -17.73 25.07 -9.27
N ILE A 264 -18.88 24.63 -9.79
CA ILE A 264 -20.20 25.16 -9.43
C ILE A 264 -20.45 25.05 -7.92
N ASP A 265 -19.98 23.97 -7.32
CA ASP A 265 -20.08 23.62 -5.91
C ASP A 265 -18.87 24.11 -5.07
N GLY A 266 -17.89 24.80 -5.67
CA GLY A 266 -16.71 25.31 -4.97
C GLY A 266 -17.00 26.50 -4.05
N ASN A 267 -16.13 26.73 -3.06
CA ASN A 267 -16.29 27.83 -2.11
C ASN A 267 -16.00 29.17 -2.81
N ASN A 268 -16.93 30.14 -2.69
CA ASN A 268 -16.86 31.42 -3.41
C ASN A 268 -16.64 31.27 -4.93
N SER A 269 -17.24 30.24 -5.53
CA SER A 269 -17.08 29.92 -6.95
C SER A 269 -17.67 30.98 -7.88
N LYS A 270 -17.12 31.05 -9.10
CA LYS A 270 -17.53 31.95 -10.18
C LYS A 270 -17.61 31.20 -11.52
N PRO A 271 -18.42 30.13 -11.64
CA PRO A 271 -18.50 29.32 -12.86
C PRO A 271 -18.89 30.14 -14.10
N GLU A 272 -19.84 31.08 -13.96
CA GLU A 272 -20.28 31.96 -15.05
C GLU A 272 -19.14 32.84 -15.59
N LEU A 273 -18.25 33.31 -14.71
CA LEU A 273 -17.06 34.06 -15.12
C LEU A 273 -16.11 33.17 -15.92
N CYS A 274 -15.88 31.93 -15.46
CA CYS A 274 -15.02 30.99 -16.16
C CYS A 274 -15.58 30.61 -17.54
N GLU A 275 -16.90 30.43 -17.64
CA GLU A 275 -17.58 30.19 -18.92
C GLU A 275 -17.45 31.40 -19.86
N SER A 276 -17.69 32.62 -19.37
CA SER A 276 -17.54 33.85 -20.17
C SER A 276 -16.12 34.09 -20.69
N LYS A 277 -15.11 33.55 -19.98
CA LYS A 277 -13.69 33.60 -20.32
C LYS A 277 -13.27 32.46 -21.25
N GLY A 278 -14.17 31.53 -21.57
CA GLY A 278 -13.91 30.38 -22.45
C GLY A 278 -12.99 29.34 -21.82
N ILE A 279 -13.02 29.17 -20.50
CA ILE A 279 -12.20 28.17 -19.80
C ILE A 279 -12.78 26.77 -20.06
N THR A 280 -12.06 25.94 -20.82
CA THR A 280 -12.47 24.57 -21.17
C THR A 280 -11.78 23.48 -20.34
N GLY A 281 -10.78 23.86 -19.52
CA GLY A 281 -10.00 22.91 -18.71
C GLY A 281 -9.22 23.61 -17.61
N PHE A 282 -8.83 22.83 -16.59
CA PHE A 282 -8.13 23.32 -15.41
C PHE A 282 -6.78 22.59 -15.18
N PRO A 283 -5.77 23.26 -14.61
CA PRO A 283 -5.73 24.71 -14.40
C PRO A 283 -5.63 25.47 -15.73
N SER A 284 -6.02 26.73 -15.73
CA SER A 284 -5.79 27.65 -16.84
C SER A 284 -5.34 29.00 -16.31
N TRP A 285 -4.39 29.65 -16.98
CA TRP A 285 -3.83 30.93 -16.57
C TRP A 285 -4.25 32.03 -17.54
N GLU A 286 -4.76 33.15 -17.04
CA GLU A 286 -4.94 34.36 -17.85
C GLU A 286 -3.72 35.27 -17.68
N ILE A 287 -2.94 35.40 -18.75
CA ILE A 287 -1.72 36.19 -18.79
C ILE A 287 -1.86 37.20 -19.92
N LYS A 288 -1.84 38.50 -19.59
CA LYS A 288 -2.01 39.59 -20.57
C LYS A 288 -3.27 39.42 -21.46
N GLY A 289 -4.36 38.93 -20.86
CA GLY A 289 -5.65 38.70 -21.55
C GLY A 289 -5.70 37.46 -22.45
N LYS A 290 -4.66 36.61 -22.47
CA LYS A 290 -4.65 35.33 -23.16
C LYS A 290 -4.78 34.18 -22.16
N ILE A 291 -5.57 33.17 -22.53
CA ILE A 291 -5.74 31.95 -21.73
C ILE A 291 -4.66 30.93 -22.13
N GLU A 292 -3.83 30.58 -21.16
CA GLU A 292 -2.80 29.55 -21.25
C GLU A 292 -3.26 28.33 -20.46
N SER A 293 -3.67 27.26 -21.14
CA SER A 293 -4.19 26.06 -20.49
C SER A 293 -3.08 25.16 -19.93
N GLY A 294 -3.43 24.43 -18.87
CA GLY A 294 -2.62 23.40 -18.24
C GLY A 294 -1.68 23.92 -17.16
N VAL A 295 -1.05 22.96 -16.47
CA VAL A 295 -0.03 23.23 -15.46
C VAL A 295 1.18 23.89 -16.12
N LYS A 296 1.72 24.93 -15.47
CA LYS A 296 2.94 25.64 -15.86
C LYS A 296 3.95 25.56 -14.72
N SER A 297 5.19 25.25 -15.04
CA SER A 297 6.30 25.37 -14.08
C SER A 297 6.47 26.81 -13.61
N LEU A 298 7.10 27.00 -12.44
CA LEU A 298 7.38 28.33 -11.90
C LEU A 298 8.28 29.15 -12.83
N ASP A 299 9.24 28.51 -13.51
CA ASP A 299 10.07 29.12 -14.55
C ASP A 299 9.25 29.62 -15.74
N GLN A 300 8.32 28.80 -16.24
CA GLN A 300 7.43 29.22 -17.35
C GLN A 300 6.55 30.41 -16.93
N LEU A 301 6.01 30.41 -15.72
CA LEU A 301 5.23 31.52 -15.20
C LEU A 301 6.09 32.77 -15.02
N ALA A 302 7.33 32.64 -14.56
CA ALA A 302 8.28 33.73 -14.47
C ALA A 302 8.58 34.34 -15.85
N GLU A 303 8.76 33.51 -16.88
CA GLU A 303 9.00 33.95 -18.25
C GLU A 303 7.78 34.67 -18.84
N LEU A 304 6.60 34.04 -18.76
CA LEU A 304 5.37 34.59 -19.33
C LEU A 304 4.94 35.90 -18.64
N SER A 305 5.26 36.05 -17.35
CA SER A 305 4.97 37.25 -16.56
C SER A 305 6.08 38.30 -16.58
N GLU A 306 7.19 38.06 -17.30
CA GLU A 306 8.37 38.91 -17.34
C GLU A 306 8.97 39.20 -15.94
N TYR A 307 8.93 38.21 -15.06
CA TYR A 307 9.53 38.27 -13.73
C TYR A 307 11.06 38.27 -13.82
N LYS A 308 11.70 39.15 -13.04
CA LYS A 308 13.16 39.39 -13.05
C LYS A 308 13.85 39.05 -11.73
N GLY A 309 13.12 38.53 -10.74
CA GLY A 309 13.68 38.14 -9.45
C GLY A 309 14.36 36.78 -9.48
N SER A 310 14.58 36.21 -8.30
CA SER A 310 15.26 34.92 -8.14
C SER A 310 14.44 33.78 -8.76
N ARG A 311 15.11 32.82 -9.40
CA ARG A 311 14.50 31.59 -9.94
C ARG A 311 14.84 30.33 -9.11
N ASP A 312 15.30 30.54 -7.88
CA ASP A 312 15.64 29.47 -6.93
C ASP A 312 14.38 28.99 -6.21
N PHE A 313 13.50 28.31 -6.95
CA PHE A 313 12.17 27.90 -6.51
C PHE A 313 12.15 26.67 -5.61
#